data_AF-A0A101XGB4-F1
#
_entry.id   AF-A0A101XGB4-F1
#
_cell.length_a   1.000
_cell.length_b   1.000
_cell.length_c   1.000
_cell.angle_alpha   90.00
_cell.angle_beta   90.00
_cell.angle_gamma   90.00
#
_symmetry.space_group_name_H-M   'P 1'
#
loop_
_entity.id
_entity.type
_entity.pdbx_description
1 polymer ?
#
loop_
_entity_poly.entity_id
_entity_poly.type
_entity_poly.pdbx_seq_one_letter_code
_entity_poly.pdbx_strand_id
1 'polypeptide(L)'
;MSVVNINKKASVMLDELVKDLSRNDLLLLERLPHVRETERYRDVILNTLREFHISLVLVRLVFSDGQVKGYSFLIRGNGDIGSLPTSGSVEGFIVEHGKGKSIKYVYETEEFLGGSELGERIKAFADMYRKAEERLTELRFREAYREKEAFYLPE
;
A
#
# COMPACT_ATOMS: atom_id res chain seq x y z
N MET A 1 -7.46 -21.87 0.76
CA MET A 1 -6.40 -20.83 0.76
C MET A 1 -5.06 -21.55 0.79
N SER A 2 -4.21 -21.36 -0.21
CA SER A 2 -2.85 -21.93 -0.23
C SER A 2 -1.84 -20.91 0.28
N VAL A 3 -0.77 -21.38 0.92
CA VAL A 3 0.32 -20.53 1.42
C VAL A 3 1.60 -20.89 0.67
N VAL A 4 2.32 -19.88 0.19
CA VAL A 4 3.58 -20.01 -0.54
C VAL A 4 4.60 -19.13 0.15
N ASN A 5 5.71 -19.72 0.60
CA ASN A 5 6.84 -18.94 1.09
C ASN A 5 7.66 -18.45 -0.11
N ILE A 6 7.80 -17.14 -0.23
CA ILE A 6 8.61 -16.47 -1.21
C ILE A 6 9.96 -16.23 -0.55
N ASN A 7 11.02 -16.88 -1.04
CA ASN A 7 12.41 -16.70 -0.58
C ASN A 7 12.98 -15.34 -1.04
N LYS A 8 12.25 -14.26 -0.75
CA LYS A 8 12.61 -12.87 -1.06
C LYS A 8 12.17 -11.99 0.10
N LYS A 9 12.89 -10.89 0.28
CA LYS A 9 12.67 -9.93 1.36
C LYS A 9 11.44 -9.04 1.14
N ALA A 10 10.95 -8.44 2.22
CA ALA A 10 9.83 -7.51 2.23
C ALA A 10 10.00 -6.28 1.30
N SER A 11 11.23 -5.83 1.02
CA SER A 11 11.52 -4.78 0.03
C SER A 11 11.05 -5.14 -1.37
N VAL A 12 11.18 -6.41 -1.77
CA VAL A 12 10.67 -6.88 -3.07
C VAL A 12 9.14 -6.80 -3.10
N MET A 13 8.49 -7.02 -1.96
CA MET A 13 7.03 -6.85 -1.83
C MET A 13 6.61 -5.40 -2.07
N LEU A 14 7.43 -4.44 -1.62
CA LEU A 14 7.21 -3.02 -1.91
C LEU A 14 7.34 -2.74 -3.41
N ASP A 15 8.36 -3.29 -4.08
CA ASP A 15 8.51 -3.16 -5.54
C ASP A 15 7.32 -3.74 -6.32
N GLU A 16 6.75 -4.84 -5.85
CA GLU A 16 5.53 -5.40 -6.43
C GLU A 16 4.32 -4.48 -6.24
N LEU A 17 4.18 -3.89 -5.03
CA LEU A 17 3.13 -2.90 -4.78
C LEU A 17 3.30 -1.67 -5.67
N VAL A 18 4.53 -1.19 -5.88
CA VAL A 18 4.84 -0.08 -6.80
C VAL A 18 4.31 -0.37 -8.21
N LYS A 19 4.62 -1.57 -8.72
CA LYS A 19 4.20 -2.01 -10.04
C LYS A 19 2.69 -2.09 -10.14
N ASP A 20 2.05 -2.70 -9.14
CA ASP A 20 0.61 -2.89 -9.13
C ASP A 20 -0.16 -1.56 -8.98
N LEU A 21 0.34 -0.62 -8.19
CA LEU A 21 -0.18 0.75 -8.09
C LEU A 21 -0.05 1.54 -9.39
N SER A 22 0.86 1.16 -10.28
CA SER A 22 1.10 1.84 -11.55
C SER A 22 0.27 1.25 -12.69
N ARG A 23 -0.39 0.11 -12.50
CA ARG A 23 -1.21 -0.53 -13.54
C ARG A 23 -2.42 0.32 -13.94
N ASN A 24 -2.79 0.27 -15.21
CA ASN A 24 -3.91 1.05 -15.77
C ASN A 24 -5.28 0.41 -15.51
N ASP A 25 -5.31 -0.87 -15.14
CA ASP A 25 -6.53 -1.64 -14.86
C ASP A 25 -6.90 -1.65 -13.37
N LEU A 26 -6.20 -0.86 -12.55
CA LEU A 26 -6.54 -0.64 -11.15
C LEU A 26 -7.85 0.15 -11.05
N LEU A 27 -8.83 -0.39 -10.34
CA LEU A 27 -10.16 0.24 -10.15
C LEU A 27 -10.35 0.83 -8.76
N LEU A 28 -9.74 0.21 -7.75
CA LEU A 28 -9.90 0.61 -6.36
C LEU A 28 -8.63 0.37 -5.56
N LEU A 29 -8.40 1.32 -4.65
CA LEU A 29 -7.25 1.40 -3.77
C LEU A 29 -7.76 1.80 -2.37
N GLU A 30 -7.51 0.95 -1.39
CA GLU A 30 -7.84 1.17 0.02
C GLU A 30 -6.61 0.94 0.90
N ARG A 31 -6.54 1.62 2.05
CA ARG A 31 -5.40 1.54 2.98
C ARG A 31 -5.81 1.54 4.44
N LEU A 32 -4.93 0.95 5.26
CA LEU A 32 -4.84 1.19 6.70
C LEU A 32 -3.38 1.46 7.08
N PRO A 33 -3.10 2.40 8.00
CA PRO A 33 -4.07 3.20 8.76
C PRO A 33 -4.84 4.22 7.89
N HIS A 34 -6.08 4.52 8.29
CA HIS A 34 -6.83 5.60 7.66
C HIS A 34 -6.22 6.94 8.01
N VAL A 35 -6.32 7.89 7.07
CA VAL A 35 -5.84 9.26 7.25
C VAL A 35 -6.99 10.24 7.13
N ARG A 36 -6.94 11.30 7.91
CA ARG A 36 -7.84 12.44 7.72
C ARG A 36 -7.40 13.21 6.46
N GLU A 37 -8.32 13.97 5.87
CA GLU A 37 -8.06 14.74 4.65
C GLU A 37 -6.87 15.71 4.79
N THR A 38 -6.61 16.21 5.99
CA THR A 38 -5.52 17.15 6.28
C THR A 38 -4.17 16.48 6.53
N GLU A 39 -4.15 15.17 6.70
CA GLU A 39 -2.96 14.42 7.10
C GLU A 39 -2.29 13.75 5.90
N ARG A 40 -0.96 13.65 5.92
CA ARG A 40 -0.23 12.87 4.93
C ARG A 40 -0.04 11.45 5.44
N TYR A 41 -0.26 10.47 4.57
CA TYR A 41 -0.15 9.06 4.93
C TYR A 41 1.21 8.67 5.51
N ARG A 42 2.31 9.19 4.94
CA ARG A 42 3.64 8.98 5.52
C ARG A 42 3.77 9.50 6.95
N ASP A 43 3.15 10.65 7.26
CA ASP A 43 3.31 11.29 8.56
C ASP A 43 2.56 10.47 9.62
N VAL A 44 1.40 9.90 9.27
CA VAL A 44 0.66 8.97 10.13
C VAL A 44 1.48 7.72 10.44
N ILE A 45 2.08 7.08 9.42
CA ILE A 45 2.94 5.91 9.61
C ILE A 45 4.17 6.26 10.47
N LEU A 46 4.85 7.37 10.17
CA LEU A 46 6.05 7.79 10.90
C LEU A 46 5.74 8.18 12.35
N ASN A 47 4.61 8.83 12.62
CA ASN A 47 4.18 9.17 13.97
C ASN A 47 3.82 7.91 14.76
N THR A 48 3.12 6.96 14.13
CA THR A 48 2.80 5.67 14.76
C THR A 48 4.08 4.93 15.14
N LEU A 49 5.07 4.90 14.24
CA LEU A 49 6.38 4.32 14.53
C LEU A 49 7.12 5.08 15.62
N ARG A 50 7.06 6.41 15.68
CA ARG A 50 7.71 7.20 16.73
C ARG A 50 7.12 6.91 18.12
N GLU A 51 5.80 6.75 18.18
CA GLU A 51 5.08 6.56 19.44
C GLU A 51 5.14 5.13 19.95
N PHE A 52 5.01 4.15 19.06
CA PHE A 52 4.82 2.75 19.45
C PHE A 52 5.94 1.81 18.98
N HIS A 53 6.86 2.29 18.14
CA HIS A 53 7.83 1.46 17.40
C HIS A 53 7.20 0.28 16.64
N ILE A 54 5.90 0.31 16.41
CA ILE A 54 5.21 -0.71 15.63
C ILE A 54 4.20 -0.03 14.72
N SER A 55 4.16 -0.43 13.46
CA SER A 55 3.15 0.06 12.51
C SER A 55 2.71 -1.07 11.60
N LEU A 56 1.40 -1.25 11.52
CA LEU A 56 0.76 -2.16 10.56
C LEU A 56 0.24 -1.33 9.38
N VAL A 57 0.70 -1.67 8.19
CA VAL A 57 0.27 -1.05 6.93
C VAL A 57 -0.42 -2.10 6.09
N LEU A 58 -1.70 -1.87 5.79
CA LEU A 58 -2.49 -2.70 4.88
C LEU A 58 -2.85 -1.90 3.65
N VAL A 59 -2.72 -2.51 2.47
CA VAL A 59 -3.17 -1.92 1.20
C VAL A 59 -3.98 -2.95 0.44
N ARG A 60 -5.17 -2.58 -0.01
CA ARG A 60 -6.04 -3.42 -0.81
C ARG A 60 -6.23 -2.81 -2.19
N LEU A 61 -5.95 -3.61 -3.21
CA LEU A 61 -6.09 -3.27 -4.62
C LEU A 61 -7.18 -4.15 -5.25
N VAL A 62 -8.01 -3.57 -6.11
CA VAL A 62 -8.96 -4.30 -6.96
C VAL A 62 -8.72 -3.91 -8.41
N PHE A 63 -8.60 -4.90 -9.27
CA PHE A 63 -8.35 -4.75 -10.70
C PHE A 63 -9.61 -5.05 -11.52
N SER A 64 -9.64 -4.59 -12.77
CA SER A 64 -10.80 -4.72 -13.66
C SER A 64 -11.12 -6.15 -14.09
N ASP A 65 -10.16 -7.06 -13.99
CA ASP A 65 -10.36 -8.50 -14.22
C ASP A 65 -10.98 -9.23 -13.01
N GLY A 66 -11.32 -8.50 -11.95
CA GLY A 66 -11.87 -9.02 -10.70
C GLY A 66 -10.82 -9.57 -9.73
N GLN A 67 -9.52 -9.46 -10.05
CA GLN A 67 -8.44 -9.80 -9.13
C GLN A 67 -8.41 -8.80 -7.96
N VAL A 68 -8.27 -9.33 -6.74
CA VAL A 68 -8.06 -8.53 -5.53
C VAL A 68 -6.71 -8.89 -4.95
N LYS A 69 -5.87 -7.89 -4.66
CA LYS A 69 -4.54 -8.08 -4.07
C LYS A 69 -4.42 -7.26 -2.81
N GLY A 70 -4.14 -7.92 -1.69
CA GLY A 70 -3.91 -7.32 -0.39
C GLY A 70 -2.43 -7.40 -0.02
N TYR A 71 -1.85 -6.28 0.40
CA TYR A 71 -0.50 -6.18 0.92
C TYR A 71 -0.57 -5.90 2.41
N SER A 72 0.21 -6.62 3.19
CA SER A 72 0.36 -6.39 4.62
C SER A 72 1.83 -6.23 4.95
N PHE A 73 2.20 -5.09 5.53
CA PHE A 73 3.52 -4.85 6.09
C PHE A 73 3.38 -4.63 7.60
N LEU A 74 4.18 -5.36 8.38
CA LEU A 74 4.33 -5.12 9.80
C LEU A 74 5.76 -4.64 10.05
N ILE A 75 5.87 -3.40 10.47
CA ILE A 75 7.15 -2.77 10.80
C ILE A 75 7.28 -2.80 12.32
N ARG A 76 8.37 -3.38 12.83
CA ARG A 76 8.74 -3.37 14.24
C ARG A 76 10.10 -2.71 14.38
N GLY A 77 10.17 -1.65 15.15
CA GLY A 77 11.37 -0.88 15.42
C GLY A 77 11.94 -1.18 16.81
N ASN A 78 13.23 -0.89 16.95
CA ASN A 78 13.96 -0.85 18.20
C ASN A 78 14.64 0.52 18.33
N GLY A 79 14.72 1.04 19.55
CA GLY A 79 15.36 2.32 19.86
C GLY A 79 14.68 3.03 21.03
N ASP A 80 14.88 4.34 21.12
CA ASP A 80 14.28 5.17 22.16
C ASP A 80 12.87 5.62 21.74
N ILE A 81 11.88 5.34 22.59
CA ILE A 81 10.48 5.74 22.38
C ILE A 81 10.39 7.27 22.29
N GLY A 82 9.56 7.78 21.39
CA GLY A 82 9.45 9.22 21.11
C GLY A 82 10.42 9.69 20.02
N SER A 83 11.30 8.82 19.53
CA SER A 83 12.12 9.03 18.33
C SER A 83 11.80 7.96 17.27
N LEU A 84 12.22 8.20 16.02
CA LEU A 84 12.11 7.17 14.99
C LEU A 84 13.04 6.00 15.35
N PRO A 85 12.59 4.74 15.17
CA PRO A 85 13.40 3.57 15.52
C PRO A 85 14.70 3.56 14.71
N THR A 86 15.80 3.23 15.36
CA THR A 86 17.15 3.23 14.78
C THR A 86 17.48 1.90 14.11
N SER A 87 16.81 0.82 14.47
CA SER A 87 16.88 -0.48 13.81
C SER A 87 15.54 -1.21 13.94
N GLY A 88 15.41 -2.37 13.33
CA GLY A 88 14.22 -3.20 13.46
C GLY A 88 14.00 -4.10 12.25
N SER A 89 12.79 -4.63 12.16
CA SER A 89 12.40 -5.58 11.14
C SER A 89 11.11 -5.19 10.42
N VAL A 90 11.01 -5.62 9.17
CA VAL A 90 9.80 -5.51 8.34
C VAL A 90 9.41 -6.92 7.92
N GLU A 91 8.22 -7.33 8.35
CA GLU A 91 7.57 -8.57 7.92
C GLU A 91 6.47 -8.22 6.91
N GLY A 92 6.21 -9.10 5.95
CA GLY A 92 5.14 -8.85 5.00
C GLY A 92 4.60 -10.08 4.30
N PHE A 93 3.37 -9.96 3.84
CA PHE A 93 2.75 -10.93 2.97
C PHE A 93 1.78 -10.28 1.98
N ILE A 94 1.57 -10.96 0.88
CA ILE A 94 0.56 -10.62 -0.12
C ILE A 94 -0.54 -11.68 -0.06
N VAL A 95 -1.79 -11.27 -0.18
CA VAL A 95 -2.91 -12.17 -0.43
C VAL A 95 -3.54 -11.82 -1.77
N GLU A 96 -3.57 -12.79 -2.68
CA GLU A 96 -4.25 -12.65 -3.97
C GLU A 96 -5.54 -13.48 -3.96
N HIS A 97 -6.63 -12.86 -4.39
CA HIS A 97 -7.91 -13.51 -4.65
C HIS A 97 -8.27 -13.32 -6.12
N GLY A 98 -8.62 -14.41 -6.80
CA GLY A 98 -9.06 -14.35 -8.20
C GLY A 98 -9.33 -15.75 -8.75
N LYS A 99 -10.25 -15.84 -9.72
CA LYS A 99 -10.58 -17.08 -10.46
C LYS A 99 -10.86 -18.30 -9.54
N GLY A 100 -11.59 -18.05 -8.45
CA GLY A 100 -11.97 -19.09 -7.47
C GLY A 100 -10.82 -19.58 -6.57
N LYS A 101 -9.64 -18.94 -6.61
CA LYS A 101 -8.49 -19.29 -5.78
C LYS A 101 -8.08 -18.13 -4.88
N SER A 102 -7.47 -18.48 -3.75
CA SER A 102 -6.86 -17.54 -2.82
C SER A 102 -5.49 -18.07 -2.41
N ILE A 103 -4.45 -17.26 -2.65
CA ILE A 103 -3.06 -17.60 -2.41
C ILE A 103 -2.45 -16.53 -1.51
N LYS A 104 -1.79 -16.95 -0.43
CA LYS A 104 -1.00 -16.10 0.45
C LYS A 104 0.48 -16.31 0.16
N TYR A 105 1.18 -15.25 -0.21
CA TYR A 105 2.62 -15.22 -0.43
C TYR A 105 3.30 -14.58 0.77
N VAL A 106 4.10 -15.35 1.51
CA VAL A 106 4.81 -14.88 2.70
C VAL A 106 6.25 -14.56 2.32
N TYR A 107 6.69 -13.33 2.58
CA TYR A 107 8.04 -12.88 2.30
C TYR A 107 8.93 -13.06 3.53
N GLU A 108 10.24 -13.14 3.31
CA GLU A 108 11.22 -13.16 4.38
C GLU A 108 11.28 -11.80 5.08
N THR A 109 11.46 -11.85 6.40
CA THR A 109 11.68 -10.67 7.23
C THR A 109 12.92 -9.91 6.78
N GLU A 110 12.80 -8.59 6.69
CA GLU A 110 13.90 -7.71 6.34
C GLU A 110 14.30 -6.84 7.52
N GLU A 111 15.54 -6.99 7.99
CA GLU A 111 16.12 -6.14 9.01
C GLU A 111 16.62 -4.83 8.39
N PHE A 112 16.42 -3.71 9.11
CA PHE A 112 16.97 -2.40 8.77
C PHE A 112 17.86 -1.88 9.90
N LEU A 113 18.94 -1.20 9.53
CA LEU A 113 19.94 -0.62 10.44
C LEU A 113 20.05 0.87 10.14
N GLY A 114 19.01 1.63 10.50
CA GLY A 114 18.99 3.08 10.38
C GLY A 114 17.58 3.64 10.20
N GLY A 115 17.17 4.56 11.09
CA GLY A 115 15.86 5.21 11.01
C GLY A 115 15.69 6.12 9.79
N SER A 116 16.78 6.61 9.19
CA SER A 116 16.75 7.42 7.97
C SER A 116 16.31 6.60 6.75
N GLU A 117 16.87 5.40 6.57
CA GLU A 117 16.56 4.52 5.44
C GLU A 117 15.08 4.10 5.47
N LEU A 118 14.60 3.68 6.64
CA LEU A 118 13.18 3.34 6.83
C LEU A 118 12.28 4.55 6.51
N GLY A 119 12.65 5.73 7.01
CA GLY A 119 11.91 6.97 6.78
C GLY A 119 11.83 7.34 5.29
N GLU A 120 12.90 7.18 4.54
CA GLU A 120 12.92 7.42 3.09
C GLU A 120 12.04 6.43 2.33
N ARG A 121 12.09 5.14 2.68
CA ARG A 121 11.23 4.11 2.07
C ARG A 121 9.75 4.38 2.33
N ILE A 122 9.38 4.76 3.56
CA ILE A 122 8.01 5.12 3.91
C ILE A 122 7.54 6.35 3.12
N LYS A 123 8.39 7.37 2.97
CA LYS A 123 8.08 8.56 2.16
C LYS A 123 7.86 8.18 0.70
N ALA A 124 8.77 7.40 0.11
CA ALA A 124 8.66 6.95 -1.28
C ALA A 124 7.36 6.16 -1.51
N PHE A 125 7.05 5.22 -0.63
CA PHE A 125 5.80 4.45 -0.66
C PHE A 125 4.57 5.36 -0.64
N ALA A 126 4.48 6.26 0.34
CA ALA A 126 3.32 7.11 0.51
C ALA A 126 3.12 8.10 -0.64
N ASP A 127 4.21 8.63 -1.20
CA ASP A 127 4.15 9.56 -2.34
C ASP A 127 3.62 8.86 -3.59
N MET A 128 3.99 7.60 -3.83
CA MET A 128 3.42 6.83 -4.93
C MET A 128 1.96 6.44 -4.69
N TYR A 129 1.61 6.07 -3.46
CA TYR A 129 0.22 5.77 -3.10
C TYR A 129 -0.65 6.99 -3.43
N ARG A 130 -0.21 8.19 -3.05
CA ARG A 130 -0.89 9.44 -3.36
C ARG A 130 -1.07 9.65 -4.86
N LYS A 131 -0.04 9.41 -5.66
CA LYS A 131 -0.14 9.49 -7.14
C LYS A 131 -1.19 8.51 -7.70
N ALA A 132 -1.26 7.30 -7.14
CA ALA A 132 -2.26 6.31 -7.55
C ALA A 132 -3.70 6.75 -7.17
N GLU A 133 -3.89 7.33 -5.99
CA GLU A 133 -5.18 7.91 -5.58
C GLU A 133 -5.62 9.08 -6.48
N GLU A 134 -4.70 10.02 -6.76
CA GLU A 134 -4.98 11.17 -7.62
C GLU A 134 -5.43 10.69 -9.01
N ARG A 135 -4.72 9.71 -9.59
CA ARG A 135 -5.09 9.10 -10.86
C ARG A 135 -6.47 8.42 -10.84
N LEU A 136 -6.77 7.63 -9.80
CA LEU A 136 -8.08 6.97 -9.67
C LEU A 136 -9.22 7.99 -9.52
N THR A 137 -8.95 9.09 -8.81
CA THR A 137 -9.89 10.19 -8.62
C THR A 137 -10.18 10.87 -9.96
N GLU A 138 -9.14 11.20 -10.74
CA GLU A 138 -9.30 11.77 -12.08
C GLU A 138 -10.09 10.86 -13.03
N LEU A 139 -9.83 9.55 -13.01
CA LEU A 139 -10.56 8.58 -13.82
C LEU A 139 -12.05 8.56 -13.48
N ARG A 140 -12.40 8.50 -12.19
CA ARG A 140 -13.79 8.54 -11.72
C ARG A 140 -14.49 9.84 -12.12
N PHE A 141 -13.80 10.98 -12.02
CA PHE A 141 -14.36 12.24 -12.50
C PHE A 141 -14.64 12.18 -14.00
N ARG A 142 -13.68 11.73 -14.83
CA ARG A 142 -13.85 11.64 -16.29
C ARG A 142 -15.01 10.72 -16.70
N GLU A 143 -15.18 9.58 -16.02
CA GLU A 143 -16.29 8.66 -16.25
C GLU A 143 -17.64 9.33 -15.92
N ALA A 144 -17.75 9.99 -14.77
CA ALA A 144 -18.95 10.73 -14.39
C ALA A 144 -19.30 11.87 -15.36
N TYR A 145 -18.30 12.53 -15.96
CA TYR A 145 -18.54 13.54 -17.01
C TYR A 145 -19.03 12.94 -18.32
N ARG A 146 -18.44 11.81 -18.77
CA ARG A 146 -18.90 11.10 -19.98
C ARG A 146 -20.33 10.59 -19.85
N GLU A 147 -20.70 10.05 -18.68
CA GLU A 147 -22.07 9.61 -18.41
C GLU A 147 -23.05 10.77 -18.49
N LYS A 148 -22.68 11.95 -17.97
CA LYS A 148 -23.51 13.15 -18.10
C LYS A 148 -23.65 13.59 -19.55
N GLU A 149 -22.58 13.66 -20.33
CA GLU A 149 -22.64 14.04 -21.74
C GLU A 149 -23.50 13.08 -22.58
N ALA A 150 -23.41 11.77 -22.31
CA ALA A 150 -24.27 10.77 -22.95
C ALA A 150 -25.76 10.94 -22.59
N PHE A 151 -26.07 11.50 -21.42
CA PHE A 151 -27.44 11.77 -20.97
C PHE A 151 -28.05 13.06 -21.55
N TYR A 152 -27.22 13.98 -22.08
CA TYR A 152 -27.65 15.29 -22.60
C TYR A 152 -27.64 15.39 -24.14
N LEU A 153 -27.40 14.31 -24.88
CA LEU A 153 -27.54 14.30 -26.33
C LEU A 153 -29.03 14.12 -26.70
N PRO A 154 -29.68 15.10 -27.38
CA PRO A 154 -31.00 14.91 -27.96
C PRO A 154 -30.90 13.96 -29.16
N GLU A 155 -31.89 13.08 -29.32
CA GLU A 155 -32.08 12.23 -30.52
C GLU A 155 -32.20 13.05 -31.81
#